data_AF-A0A6N7C9T0-F1
#
_entry.id   AF-A0A6N7C9T0-F1
#
_cell.length_a   1.000
_cell.length_b   1.000
_cell.length_c   1.000
_cell.angle_alpha   90.00
_cell.angle_beta   90.00
_cell.angle_gamma   90.00
#
_symmetry.space_group_name_H-M   'P 1'
#
loop_
_entity.id
_entity.type
_entity.pdbx_description
1 polymer ?
#
loop_
_entity_poly.entity_id
_entity_poly.type
_entity_poly.pdbx_seq_one_letter_code
_entity_poly.pdbx_strand_id
1 'polypeptide(L)'
;MRPTGRVGAASAKRLAELGATVVAVSTSRGGIHNPGGLDVATLLDLREQYGDGLVDEYSDAKPLAAGEELSVTADVLIPAALQDVIDADLARTLPARIVVEGANLPSNPEAQAVLDGRGVTVVPDFIANAGSVVAVAVAMGARYSAGLAWTGSTERGVLEDGPA
;
A
#
# COMPACT_ATOMS: atom_id res chain seq x y z
N MET A 1 -4.69 -7.61 -3.64
CA MET A 1 -3.80 -6.43 -3.80
C MET A 1 -3.32 -6.36 -5.24
N ARG A 2 -3.32 -5.18 -5.91
CA ARG A 2 -2.82 -5.12 -7.29
C ARG A 2 -1.30 -4.93 -7.36
N PRO A 3 -0.47 -5.92 -7.73
CA PRO A 3 0.98 -5.85 -7.60
C PRO A 3 1.65 -5.10 -8.77
N THR A 4 0.91 -4.69 -9.81
CA THR A 4 1.52 -4.12 -11.03
C THR A 4 1.79 -2.62 -10.93
N GLY A 5 1.02 -1.90 -10.12
CA GLY A 5 1.34 -0.52 -9.73
C GLY A 5 2.58 -0.45 -8.84
N ARG A 6 3.35 0.65 -8.91
CA ARG A 6 4.58 0.83 -8.10
C ARG A 6 4.34 0.64 -6.59
N VAL A 7 3.20 1.13 -6.09
CA VAL A 7 2.77 0.96 -4.69
C VAL A 7 2.51 -0.52 -4.37
N GLY A 8 1.88 -1.23 -5.30
CA GLY A 8 1.61 -2.65 -5.21
C GLY A 8 2.89 -3.49 -5.06
N ALA A 9 3.76 -3.43 -6.06
CA ALA A 9 5.03 -4.17 -6.03
C ALA A 9 5.87 -3.84 -4.79
N ALA A 10 5.99 -2.55 -4.45
CA ALA A 10 6.78 -2.11 -3.30
C ALA A 10 6.21 -2.63 -1.97
N SER A 11 4.89 -2.59 -1.78
CA SER A 11 4.29 -3.05 -0.52
C SER A 11 4.36 -4.56 -0.40
N ALA A 12 4.14 -5.31 -1.49
CA ALA A 12 4.26 -6.77 -1.48
C ALA A 12 5.68 -7.21 -1.12
N LYS A 13 6.68 -6.59 -1.76
CA LYS A 13 8.10 -6.81 -1.44
C LYS A 13 8.38 -6.52 0.04
N ARG A 14 7.99 -5.34 0.52
CA ARG A 14 8.31 -4.92 1.88
C ARG A 14 7.62 -5.78 2.94
N LEU A 15 6.38 -6.19 2.70
CA LEU A 15 5.64 -7.07 3.60
C LEU A 15 6.27 -8.46 3.66
N ALA A 16 6.68 -9.03 2.52
CA ALA A 16 7.40 -10.29 2.50
C ALA A 16 8.74 -10.21 3.24
N GLU A 17 9.52 -9.13 3.08
CA GLU A 17 10.75 -8.88 3.86
C GLU A 17 10.50 -8.79 5.37
N LEU A 18 9.31 -8.34 5.77
CA LEU A 18 8.88 -8.26 7.18
C LEU A 18 8.26 -9.58 7.68
N GLY A 19 8.21 -10.62 6.86
CA GLY A 19 7.70 -11.94 7.22
C GLY A 19 6.20 -12.12 7.06
N ALA A 20 5.50 -11.21 6.38
CA ALA A 20 4.09 -11.39 6.05
C ALA A 20 3.90 -12.30 4.83
N THR A 21 2.81 -13.08 4.85
CA THR A 21 2.45 -13.97 3.73
C THR A 21 1.54 -13.24 2.75
N VAL A 22 2.00 -13.07 1.51
CA VAL A 22 1.16 -12.53 0.43
C VAL A 22 0.32 -13.66 -0.14
N VAL A 23 -0.99 -13.68 0.13
CA VAL A 23 -1.87 -14.78 -0.29
C VAL A 23 -2.56 -14.53 -1.63
N ALA A 24 -2.78 -13.28 -2.03
CA ALA A 24 -3.47 -12.96 -3.28
C ALA A 24 -3.00 -11.65 -3.91
N VAL A 25 -2.88 -11.66 -5.23
CA VAL A 25 -2.54 -10.48 -6.03
C VAL A 25 -3.37 -10.41 -7.32
N SER A 26 -3.59 -9.21 -7.87
CA SER A 26 -4.37 -9.03 -9.11
C SER A 26 -3.87 -7.93 -10.05
N THR A 27 -3.96 -8.12 -11.35
CA THR A 27 -3.54 -7.17 -12.39
C THR A 27 -4.74 -6.74 -13.22
N SER A 28 -4.54 -5.95 -14.28
CA SER A 28 -5.62 -5.68 -15.25
C SER A 28 -6.15 -6.96 -15.93
N ARG A 29 -5.41 -8.07 -15.89
CA ARG A 29 -5.76 -9.33 -16.56
C ARG A 29 -6.51 -10.34 -15.68
N GLY A 30 -6.59 -10.11 -14.37
CA GLY A 30 -7.21 -11.03 -13.42
C GLY A 30 -6.39 -11.10 -12.13
N GLY A 31 -6.66 -12.09 -11.27
CA GLY A 31 -5.90 -12.32 -10.06
C GLY A 31 -5.40 -13.74 -9.90
N ILE A 32 -4.55 -13.94 -8.91
CA ILE A 32 -4.10 -15.24 -8.45
C ILE A 32 -4.16 -15.28 -6.92
N HIS A 33 -4.42 -16.47 -6.40
CA HIS A 33 -4.52 -16.71 -4.97
C HIS A 33 -3.92 -18.06 -4.60
N ASN A 34 -3.05 -18.03 -3.58
CA ASN A 34 -2.53 -19.21 -2.91
C ASN A 34 -2.62 -18.99 -1.39
N PRO A 35 -3.48 -19.73 -0.67
CA PRO A 35 -3.57 -19.66 0.79
C PRO A 35 -2.25 -20.00 1.51
N GLY A 36 -1.38 -20.80 0.88
CA GLY A 36 -0.05 -21.13 1.38
C GLY A 36 0.99 -20.01 1.19
N GLY A 37 0.63 -18.94 0.47
CA GLY A 37 1.50 -17.83 0.14
C GLY A 37 2.00 -17.88 -1.30
N LEU A 38 2.21 -16.70 -1.86
CA LEU A 38 2.82 -16.49 -3.16
C LEU A 38 4.30 -16.11 -2.96
N ASP A 39 5.18 -16.67 -3.79
CA ASP A 39 6.58 -16.25 -3.81
C ASP A 39 6.70 -14.88 -4.45
N VAL A 40 6.88 -13.87 -3.60
CA VAL A 40 6.98 -12.47 -4.01
C VAL A 40 8.21 -12.21 -4.88
N ALA A 41 9.31 -12.94 -4.71
CA ALA A 41 10.48 -12.76 -5.57
C ALA A 41 10.15 -13.19 -7.00
N THR A 42 9.60 -14.41 -7.15
CA THR A 42 9.12 -14.92 -8.44
C THR A 42 8.07 -14.00 -9.07
N LEU A 43 7.12 -13.47 -8.29
CA LEU A 43 6.11 -12.53 -8.81
C LEU A 43 6.73 -11.24 -9.37
N LEU A 44 7.76 -10.71 -8.72
CA LEU A 44 8.45 -9.50 -9.18
C LEU A 44 9.26 -9.75 -10.44
N ASP A 45 9.89 -10.92 -10.56
CA ASP A 45 10.62 -11.32 -11.76
C ASP A 45 9.67 -11.52 -12.95
N LEU A 46 8.56 -12.24 -12.74
CA LEU A 46 7.51 -12.39 -13.76
C LEU A 46 6.88 -11.04 -14.15
N ARG A 47 6.73 -10.12 -13.20
CA ARG A 47 6.26 -8.76 -13.50
C ARG A 47 7.22 -8.02 -14.41
N GLU A 48 8.53 -8.13 -14.19
CA GLU A 48 9.53 -7.46 -15.03
C GLU A 48 9.52 -8.02 -16.45
N GLN A 49 9.30 -9.33 -16.59
CA GLN A 49 9.30 -10.01 -17.88
C GLN A 49 7.97 -9.88 -18.65
N TYR A 50 6.83 -9.98 -17.96
CA TYR A 50 5.50 -10.12 -18.57
C TYR A 50 4.53 -8.99 -18.21
N GLY A 51 4.93 -8.05 -17.34
CA GLY A 51 4.06 -6.99 -16.85
C GLY A 51 2.82 -7.57 -16.16
N ASP A 52 1.65 -7.10 -16.56
CA ASP A 52 0.36 -7.57 -16.03
C ASP A 52 0.05 -9.03 -16.36
N GLY A 53 0.76 -9.63 -17.33
CA GLY A 53 0.66 -11.05 -17.70
C GLY A 53 1.23 -12.00 -16.65
N LEU A 54 1.89 -11.51 -15.59
CA LEU A 54 2.46 -12.34 -14.53
C LEU A 54 1.46 -13.33 -13.90
N VAL A 55 0.16 -12.96 -13.87
CA VAL A 55 -0.91 -13.79 -13.31
C VAL A 55 -1.23 -15.01 -14.15
N ASP A 56 -0.91 -14.97 -15.45
CA ASP A 56 -1.09 -16.09 -16.37
C ASP A 56 0.11 -17.04 -16.32
N GLU A 57 1.29 -16.52 -15.94
CA GLU A 57 2.57 -17.25 -15.93
C GLU A 57 2.89 -17.89 -14.56
N TYR A 58 2.25 -17.42 -13.48
CA TYR A 58 2.48 -17.97 -12.15
C TYR A 58 1.71 -19.29 -11.96
N SER A 59 2.45 -20.40 -11.90
CA SER A 59 1.86 -21.76 -11.94
C SER A 59 1.32 -22.27 -10.61
N ASP A 60 1.82 -21.80 -9.47
CA ASP A 60 1.46 -22.30 -8.13
C ASP A 60 0.38 -21.46 -7.44
N ALA A 61 -0.68 -21.11 -8.18
CA ALA A 61 -1.80 -20.35 -7.63
C ALA A 61 -3.10 -20.62 -8.40
N LYS A 62 -4.22 -20.44 -7.69
CA LYS A 62 -5.54 -20.49 -8.32
C LYS A 62 -5.82 -19.15 -9.01
N PRO A 63 -6.27 -19.13 -10.28
CA PRO A 63 -6.71 -17.90 -10.92
C PRO A 63 -7.99 -17.36 -10.26
N LEU A 64 -8.10 -16.05 -10.22
CA LEU A 64 -9.24 -15.28 -9.74
C LEU A 64 -9.73 -14.36 -10.85
N ALA A 65 -11.04 -14.17 -10.92
CA ALA A 65 -11.60 -13.09 -11.74
C ALA A 65 -11.24 -11.73 -11.12
N ALA A 66 -11.25 -10.69 -11.95
CA ALA A 66 -10.98 -9.33 -11.47
C ALA A 66 -12.01 -8.91 -10.41
N GLY A 67 -11.54 -8.44 -9.25
CA GLY A 67 -12.36 -8.04 -8.12
C GLY A 67 -12.50 -9.12 -7.04
N GLU A 68 -12.37 -10.40 -7.40
CA GLU A 68 -12.48 -11.51 -6.42
C GLU A 68 -11.36 -11.47 -5.37
N GLU A 69 -10.22 -10.84 -5.70
CA GLU A 69 -9.11 -10.68 -4.75
C GLU A 69 -9.48 -9.87 -3.51
N LEU A 70 -10.50 -9.01 -3.60
CA LEU A 70 -10.91 -8.14 -2.48
C LEU A 70 -11.67 -8.93 -1.41
N SER A 71 -12.22 -10.08 -1.79
CA SER A 71 -12.99 -10.99 -0.94
C SER A 71 -12.17 -12.17 -0.43
N VAL A 72 -10.88 -12.24 -0.77
CA VAL A 72 -9.98 -13.28 -0.26
C VAL A 72 -9.74 -13.05 1.23
N THR A 73 -9.82 -14.13 2.00
CA THR A 73 -9.48 -14.11 3.42
C THR A 73 -8.01 -13.72 3.64
N ALA A 74 -7.80 -12.54 4.20
CA ALA A 74 -6.50 -12.01 4.59
C ALA A 74 -6.66 -11.06 5.77
N ASP A 75 -5.64 -10.90 6.62
CA ASP A 75 -5.70 -9.95 7.73
C ASP A 75 -5.66 -8.49 7.27
N VAL A 76 -4.87 -8.24 6.21
CA VAL A 76 -4.61 -6.91 5.65
C VAL A 76 -4.98 -6.89 4.17
N LEU A 77 -5.81 -5.93 3.78
CA LEU A 77 -6.14 -5.65 2.38
C LEU A 77 -5.49 -4.33 1.93
N ILE A 78 -4.83 -4.37 0.78
CA ILE A 78 -4.16 -3.20 0.18
C ILE A 78 -4.75 -2.93 -1.22
N PRO A 79 -5.81 -2.12 -1.33
CA PRO A 79 -6.29 -1.64 -2.63
C PRO A 79 -5.32 -0.60 -3.18
N ALA A 80 -4.73 -0.86 -4.34
CA ALA A 80 -3.65 -0.05 -4.92
C ALA A 80 -3.80 0.20 -6.43
N ALA A 81 -5.03 0.19 -6.94
CA ALA A 81 -5.28 0.31 -8.38
C ALA A 81 -6.28 1.40 -8.77
N LEU A 82 -7.55 1.23 -8.39
CA LEU A 82 -8.64 2.10 -8.83
C LEU A 82 -9.32 2.75 -7.61
N GLN A 83 -10.01 3.85 -7.89
CA GLN A 83 -10.88 4.54 -6.93
C GLN A 83 -12.20 3.75 -6.80
N ASP A 84 -12.87 3.91 -5.66
CA ASP A 84 -14.21 3.38 -5.38
C ASP A 84 -14.38 1.87 -5.63
N VAL A 85 -13.32 1.09 -5.42
CA VAL A 85 -13.35 -0.38 -5.54
C VAL A 85 -13.96 -1.07 -4.32
N ILE A 86 -14.03 -0.38 -3.19
CA ILE A 86 -14.71 -0.84 -1.98
C ILE A 86 -15.99 -0.02 -1.83
N ASP A 87 -17.11 -0.66 -2.17
CA ASP A 87 -18.46 -0.15 -1.92
C ASP A 87 -19.04 -0.67 -0.60
N ALA A 88 -20.24 -0.23 -0.25
CA ALA A 88 -20.88 -0.60 1.01
C ALA A 88 -21.19 -2.10 1.11
N ASP A 89 -21.47 -2.78 0.00
CA ASP A 89 -21.83 -4.20 0.00
C ASP A 89 -20.61 -5.09 0.21
N LEU A 90 -19.51 -4.78 -0.48
CA LEU A 90 -18.22 -5.40 -0.24
C LEU A 90 -17.73 -5.08 1.18
N ALA A 91 -17.86 -3.84 1.64
CA ALA A 91 -17.47 -3.44 2.99
C ALA A 91 -18.21 -4.22 4.09
N ARG A 92 -19.44 -4.70 3.86
CA ARG A 92 -20.18 -5.54 4.83
C ARG A 92 -19.59 -6.94 4.98
N THR A 93 -18.99 -7.46 3.90
CA THR A 93 -18.54 -8.86 3.80
C THR A 93 -17.03 -9.00 3.76
N LEU A 94 -16.30 -7.87 3.73
CA LEU A 94 -14.85 -7.82 3.67
C LEU A 94 -14.24 -8.66 4.81
N PRO A 95 -13.37 -9.64 4.51
CA PRO A 95 -12.77 -10.49 5.53
C PRO A 95 -11.61 -9.82 6.27
N ALA A 96 -11.01 -8.77 5.70
CA ALA A 96 -9.85 -8.09 6.26
C ALA A 96 -10.18 -7.28 7.52
N ARG A 97 -9.20 -7.25 8.44
CA ARG A 97 -9.25 -6.50 9.69
C ARG A 97 -8.61 -5.12 9.56
N ILE A 98 -7.71 -4.98 8.58
CA ILE A 98 -7.02 -3.73 8.26
C ILE A 98 -7.13 -3.49 6.75
N VAL A 99 -7.52 -2.29 6.36
CA VAL A 99 -7.47 -1.82 4.97
C VAL A 99 -6.44 -0.70 4.88
N VAL A 100 -5.46 -0.82 3.98
CA VAL A 100 -4.43 0.20 3.75
C VAL A 100 -4.59 0.77 2.34
N GLU A 101 -5.10 2.00 2.26
CA GLU A 101 -5.49 2.62 1.00
C GLU A 101 -4.27 3.07 0.18
N GLY A 102 -3.76 2.19 -0.69
CA GLY A 102 -2.62 2.50 -1.56
C GLY A 102 -2.99 3.31 -2.81
N ALA A 103 -4.26 3.27 -3.23
CA ALA A 103 -4.82 4.11 -4.28
C ALA A 103 -5.44 5.39 -3.70
N ASN A 104 -5.80 6.35 -4.56
CA ASN A 104 -6.57 7.52 -4.14
C ASN A 104 -8.05 7.13 -4.01
N LEU A 105 -8.64 7.32 -2.84
CA LEU A 105 -10.05 7.06 -2.54
C LEU A 105 -10.54 5.68 -3.01
N PRO A 106 -9.92 4.56 -2.59
CA PRO A 106 -10.38 3.24 -2.99
C PRO A 106 -11.68 2.83 -2.30
N SER A 107 -12.04 3.45 -1.17
CA SER A 107 -13.28 3.20 -0.42
C SER A 107 -14.18 4.42 -0.48
N ASN A 108 -15.43 4.23 -0.91
CA ASN A 108 -16.41 5.32 -0.94
C ASN A 108 -16.91 5.68 0.49
N PRO A 109 -17.57 6.83 0.71
CA PRO A 109 -17.98 7.27 2.05
C PRO A 109 -18.90 6.29 2.78
N GLU A 110 -19.79 5.61 2.05
CA GLU A 110 -20.70 4.61 2.64
C GLU A 110 -19.93 3.36 3.11
N ALA A 111 -18.96 2.91 2.31
CA ALA A 111 -18.06 1.82 2.66
C ALA A 111 -17.24 2.16 3.91
N GLN A 112 -16.70 3.37 4.01
CA GLN A 112 -15.94 3.80 5.19
C GLN A 112 -16.78 3.74 6.47
N ALA A 113 -18.04 4.19 6.43
CA ALA A 113 -18.96 4.10 7.56
C ALA A 113 -19.26 2.63 7.96
N VAL A 114 -19.41 1.75 6.97
CA VAL A 114 -19.60 0.31 7.21
C VAL A 114 -18.35 -0.32 7.83
N LEU A 115 -17.16 -0.02 7.31
CA LEU A 115 -15.89 -0.54 7.81
C LEU A 115 -15.64 -0.11 9.26
N ASP A 116 -15.88 1.18 9.58
CA ASP A 116 -15.77 1.72 10.93
C ASP A 116 -16.74 1.03 11.89
N GLY A 117 -18.02 0.91 11.50
CA GLY A 117 -19.03 0.20 12.29
C GLY A 117 -18.73 -1.29 12.53
N ARG A 118 -17.93 -1.91 11.65
CA ARG A 118 -17.44 -3.30 11.81
C ARG A 118 -16.15 -3.41 12.62
N GLY A 119 -15.54 -2.29 13.01
CA GLY A 119 -14.24 -2.26 13.68
C GLY A 119 -13.06 -2.62 12.77
N VAL A 120 -13.22 -2.46 11.45
CA VAL A 120 -12.12 -2.63 10.48
C VAL A 120 -11.27 -1.36 10.51
N THR A 121 -9.97 -1.49 10.74
CA THR A 121 -9.06 -0.34 10.77
C THR A 121 -8.74 0.10 9.34
N VAL A 122 -9.04 1.34 8.99
CA VAL A 122 -8.70 1.92 7.68
C VAL A 122 -7.53 2.89 7.85
N VAL A 123 -6.43 2.63 7.14
CA VAL A 123 -5.33 3.58 6.98
C VAL A 123 -5.59 4.39 5.72
N PRO A 124 -5.88 5.70 5.84
CA PRO A 124 -6.39 6.49 4.75
C PRO A 124 -5.31 6.79 3.70
N ASP A 125 -5.76 7.00 2.47
CA ASP A 125 -4.92 7.18 1.29
C ASP A 125 -3.87 8.30 1.43
N PHE A 126 -4.26 9.46 1.93
CA PHE A 126 -3.40 10.63 2.10
C PHE A 126 -2.23 10.40 3.08
N ILE A 127 -2.26 9.31 3.85
CA ILE A 127 -1.14 8.84 4.68
C ILE A 127 -0.45 7.66 3.98
N ALA A 128 -1.22 6.64 3.59
CA ALA A 128 -0.70 5.38 3.07
C ALA A 128 0.05 5.51 1.74
N ASN A 129 -0.35 6.44 0.86
CA ASN A 129 0.27 6.66 -0.45
C ASN A 129 1.29 7.82 -0.48
N ALA A 130 1.45 8.55 0.64
CA ALA A 130 2.24 9.77 0.72
C ALA A 130 3.75 9.57 0.53
N GLY A 131 4.25 8.33 0.57
CA GLY A 131 5.68 8.04 0.50
C GLY A 131 6.38 8.63 -0.73
N SER A 132 5.71 8.67 -1.88
CA SER A 132 6.28 9.28 -3.10
C SER A 132 6.39 10.80 -3.00
N VAL A 133 5.39 11.45 -2.40
CA VAL A 133 5.37 12.90 -2.17
C VAL A 133 6.47 13.30 -1.19
N VAL A 134 6.65 12.54 -0.11
CA VAL A 134 7.73 12.75 0.87
C VAL A 134 9.10 12.56 0.23
N ALA A 135 9.30 11.47 -0.54
CA ALA A 135 10.56 11.22 -1.21
C ALA A 135 10.93 12.34 -2.20
N VAL A 136 9.96 12.85 -2.97
CA VAL A 136 10.16 13.97 -3.88
C VAL A 136 10.45 15.26 -3.10
N ALA A 137 9.74 15.54 -2.00
CA ALA A 137 10.02 16.71 -1.16
C ALA A 137 11.43 16.68 -0.57
N VAL A 138 11.89 15.53 -0.07
CA VAL A 138 13.25 15.35 0.45
C VAL A 138 14.28 15.50 -0.67
N ALA A 139 14.07 14.85 -1.82
CA ALA A 139 14.99 14.94 -2.96
C ALA A 139 15.06 16.36 -3.55
N MET A 140 13.93 17.07 -3.64
CA MET A 140 13.89 18.47 -4.07
C MET A 140 14.51 19.39 -3.02
N GLY A 141 14.28 19.15 -1.73
CA GLY A 141 14.97 19.82 -0.64
C GLY A 141 16.49 19.71 -0.82
N ALA A 142 17.01 18.52 -1.14
CA ALA A 142 18.42 18.30 -1.46
C ALA A 142 18.88 18.97 -2.78
N ARG A 143 17.98 19.19 -3.75
CA ARG A 143 18.29 19.90 -5.02
C ARG A 143 18.29 21.42 -4.89
N TYR A 144 17.44 21.99 -4.04
CA TYR A 144 17.33 23.44 -3.82
C TYR A 144 18.22 23.95 -2.67
N SER A 145 18.97 23.07 -2.00
CA SER A 145 19.90 23.43 -0.92
C SER A 145 21.38 23.33 -1.31
N ALA A 146 21.73 23.76 -2.53
CA ALA A 146 23.09 24.25 -2.77
C ALA A 146 23.37 25.59 -2.05
N GLY A 147 22.37 26.20 -1.40
CA GLY A 147 22.47 27.48 -0.69
C GLY A 147 22.13 27.47 0.81
N LEU A 148 21.77 26.33 1.39
CA LEU A 148 21.59 26.19 2.84
C LEU A 148 22.68 25.25 3.36
N ALA A 149 23.90 25.79 3.46
CA ALA A 149 24.92 25.20 4.29
C ALA A 149 24.39 25.22 5.73
N TRP A 150 23.94 24.07 6.21
CA TRP A 150 23.67 23.87 7.63
C TRP A 150 25.01 23.97 8.37
N THR A 151 25.32 25.16 8.90
CA THR A 151 26.45 25.37 9.79
C THR A 151 26.04 25.01 11.20
N GLY A 152 26.32 23.76 11.58
CA GLY A 152 26.18 23.29 12.95
C GLY A 152 27.07 24.07 13.92
N SER A 153 26.48 25.06 14.59
CA SER A 153 26.88 25.67 15.87
C SER A 153 25.82 26.75 16.14
N THR A 154 25.00 26.74 17.18
CA THR A 154 25.32 26.45 18.59
C THR A 154 23.98 26.31 19.31
N GLU A 155 23.70 25.15 19.90
CA GLU A 155 22.84 25.10 21.08
C GLU A 155 23.67 25.62 22.25
N ARG A 156 23.36 26.82 22.75
CA ARG A 156 23.52 27.20 24.16
C ARG A 156 22.89 28.57 24.42
N GLY A 157 21.91 28.60 25.32
CA GLY A 157 21.57 29.80 26.09
C GLY A 157 20.18 30.38 25.86
N VAL A 158 19.11 29.65 26.21
CA VAL A 158 17.84 30.28 26.63
C VAL A 158 17.37 29.59 27.91
N LEU A 159 18.18 29.70 28.96
CA LEU A 159 17.80 29.56 30.36
C LEU A 159 18.81 30.41 31.14
N GLU A 160 18.55 31.71 31.30
CA GLU A 160 18.90 32.50 32.49
C GLU A 160 18.43 33.97 32.33
N ASP A 161 17.75 34.42 33.37
CA ASP A 161 17.50 35.79 33.84
C ASP A 161 16.34 36.63 33.25
N GLY A 162 15.28 36.73 34.06
CA GLY A 162 14.22 37.74 33.96
C GLY A 162 14.64 39.11 34.50
N PRO A 163 13.86 40.18 34.25
CA PRO A 163 14.23 41.51 34.69
C PRO A 163 13.81 41.77 36.14
N ALA A 164 14.71 42.43 36.87
CA ALA A 164 14.49 43.09 38.16
C ALA A 164 13.55 44.30 38.05
#